data_AF-A0A4Y7Q6G3-F1
#
_entry.id   AF-A0A4Y7Q6G3-F1
#
_cell.length_a   1.000
_cell.length_b   1.000
_cell.length_c   1.000
_cell.angle_alpha   90.00
_cell.angle_beta   90.00
_cell.angle_gamma   90.00
#
_symmetry.space_group_name_H-M   'P 1'
#
loop_
_entity.id
_entity.type
_entity.pdbx_description
1 polymer ?
#
loop_
_entity_poly.entity_id
_entity_poly.type
_entity_poly.pdbx_seq_one_letter_code
_entity_poly.pdbx_strand_id
1 'polypeptide(L)'
;MAIHILFGTATHDADHDLESLFYVFCWICITRAGPGRSRKDFKFENSHLAKWAGKPTDTPVDIGCKKSTSVQVEWFEPWILNEFHPYFHGLRTCAMALRNILFPSGSKRKPTLHEDFLKVFQTALDGLPDDPDDALGVVSDGEGSDETNTFDKHLHQARHLRKEEQATGLKRKARVLGDFEEEEEEEEDGDSDDGKVSRHRTEDLFDGGSPSGRLAQSIGSMPYQSSRESVKKRTRL
;
A
#
# COMPACT_ATOMS: atom_id res chain seq x y z
N MET A 1 -7.98 8.88 -2.80
CA MET A 1 -8.41 7.96 -3.87
C MET A 1 -7.70 6.63 -3.70
N ALA A 2 -8.50 5.57 -3.65
CA ALA A 2 -8.10 4.19 -3.44
C ALA A 2 -7.50 3.55 -4.70
N ILE A 3 -6.65 2.54 -4.53
CA ILE A 3 -5.94 1.84 -5.61
C ILE A 3 -6.91 1.23 -6.63
N HIS A 4 -7.95 0.53 -6.18
CA HIS A 4 -8.90 -0.13 -7.09
C HIS A 4 -9.74 0.85 -7.92
N ILE A 5 -9.98 2.06 -7.38
CA ILE A 5 -10.63 3.17 -8.09
C ILE A 5 -9.68 3.75 -9.14
N LEU A 6 -8.40 3.94 -8.78
CA LEU A 6 -7.36 4.40 -9.70
C LEU A 6 -7.14 3.44 -10.88
N PHE A 7 -7.31 2.14 -10.67
CA PHE A 7 -7.26 1.13 -11.73
C PHE A 7 -8.57 0.98 -12.52
N GLY A 8 -9.66 1.64 -12.12
CA GLY A 8 -10.98 1.45 -12.74
C GLY A 8 -11.54 0.04 -12.55
N THR A 9 -11.06 -0.72 -11.56
CA THR A 9 -11.45 -2.11 -11.28
C THR A 9 -12.59 -2.24 -10.28
N ALA A 10 -13.00 -1.14 -9.64
CA ALA A 10 -14.07 -1.13 -8.65
C ALA A 10 -14.88 0.17 -8.74
N THR A 11 -16.14 0.10 -8.30
CA THR A 11 -16.95 1.27 -7.97
C THR A 11 -16.64 1.74 -6.55
N HIS A 12 -16.77 3.05 -6.30
CA HIS A 12 -16.56 3.63 -4.98
C HIS A 12 -17.49 3.02 -3.93
N ASP A 13 -16.99 2.88 -2.71
CA ASP A 13 -17.64 2.25 -1.55
C ASP A 13 -16.87 2.64 -0.28
N ALA A 14 -17.44 2.38 0.91
CA ALA A 14 -16.89 2.79 2.20
C ALA A 14 -15.46 2.30 2.46
N ASP A 15 -15.08 1.10 1.98
CA ASP A 15 -13.71 0.57 2.11
C ASP A 15 -12.67 1.50 1.46
N HIS A 16 -13.05 2.19 0.37
CA HIS A 16 -12.17 3.12 -0.34
C HIS A 16 -11.98 4.44 0.42
N ASP A 17 -12.95 4.81 1.26
CA ASP A 17 -12.83 5.93 2.19
C ASP A 17 -11.85 5.58 3.32
N LEU A 18 -11.89 4.36 3.85
CA LEU A 18 -10.92 3.86 4.84
C LEU A 18 -9.50 3.83 4.27
N GLU A 19 -9.34 3.40 3.02
CA GLU A 19 -8.04 3.46 2.33
C GLU A 19 -7.54 4.92 2.18
N SER A 20 -8.45 5.84 1.85
CA SER A 20 -8.11 7.27 1.75
C SER A 20 -7.75 7.87 3.11
N LEU A 21 -8.44 7.49 4.18
CA LEU A 21 -8.11 7.88 5.56
C LEU A 21 -6.72 7.38 5.97
N PHE A 22 -6.37 6.15 5.63
CA PHE A 22 -5.04 5.61 5.85
C PHE A 22 -3.94 6.44 5.17
N TYR A 23 -4.13 6.83 3.91
CA TYR A 23 -3.16 7.70 3.23
C TYR A 23 -3.02 9.06 3.91
N VAL A 24 -4.12 9.67 4.37
CA VAL A 24 -4.10 10.94 5.13
C VAL A 24 -3.38 10.77 6.47
N PHE A 25 -3.62 9.67 7.16
CA PHE A 25 -2.94 9.35 8.42
C PHE A 25 -1.43 9.26 8.24
N CYS A 26 -0.94 8.51 7.24
CA CYS A 26 0.49 8.47 6.91
C CYS A 26 1.03 9.85 6.51
N TRP A 27 0.26 10.61 5.72
CA TRP A 27 0.63 11.96 5.31
C TRP A 27 0.87 12.88 6.52
N ILE A 28 -0.02 12.85 7.51
CA ILE A 28 0.13 13.63 8.75
C ILE A 28 1.39 13.20 9.50
N CYS A 29 1.60 11.89 9.66
CA CYS A 29 2.74 11.35 10.42
C CYS A 29 4.11 11.70 9.78
N ILE A 30 4.16 11.91 8.47
CA ILE A 30 5.38 12.24 7.73
C ILE A 30 5.61 13.76 7.66
N THR A 31 4.55 14.53 7.42
CA THR A 31 4.66 15.98 7.11
C THR A 31 4.56 16.91 8.31
N ARG A 32 4.10 16.41 9.47
CA ARG A 32 3.93 17.21 10.68
C ARG A 32 4.99 16.87 11.73
N ALA A 33 5.28 17.84 12.60
CA ALA A 33 6.16 17.69 13.77
C ALA A 33 5.34 17.68 15.08
N GLY A 34 4.12 17.17 15.01
CA GLY A 34 3.12 17.19 16.08
C GLY A 34 2.01 18.23 15.90
N PRO A 35 1.13 18.38 16.91
CA PRO A 35 -0.06 19.23 16.85
C PRO A 35 0.28 20.68 16.46
N GLY A 36 -0.38 21.19 15.42
CA GLY A 36 -0.17 22.56 14.94
C GLY A 36 1.19 22.84 14.28
N ARG A 37 2.12 21.88 14.23
CA ARG A 37 3.48 22.10 13.74
C ARG A 37 3.73 21.40 12.41
N SER A 38 4.18 22.14 11.41
CA SER A 38 4.70 21.57 10.17
C SER A 38 6.16 21.16 10.34
N ARG A 39 6.56 20.09 9.68
CA ARG A 39 7.96 19.62 9.67
C ARG A 39 8.81 20.57 8.81
N LYS A 40 9.81 21.23 9.41
CA LYS A 40 10.59 22.30 8.75
C LYS A 40 11.57 21.79 7.70
N ASP A 41 12.11 20.58 7.90
CA ASP A 41 13.07 19.90 7.04
C ASP A 41 12.41 19.05 5.94
N PHE A 42 11.07 18.99 5.91
CA PHE A 42 10.35 18.16 4.95
C PHE A 42 10.38 18.76 3.55
N LYS A 43 10.93 18.01 2.59
CA LYS A 43 10.85 18.30 1.16
C LYS A 43 9.96 17.27 0.50
N PHE A 44 8.80 17.72 0.01
CA PHE A 44 7.77 16.84 -0.54
C PHE A 44 8.30 16.00 -1.70
N GLU A 45 9.11 16.59 -2.57
CA GLU A 45 9.65 15.97 -3.78
C GLU A 45 10.59 14.80 -3.48
N ASN A 46 11.21 14.79 -2.29
CA ASN A 46 12.12 13.73 -1.85
C ASN A 46 11.39 12.60 -1.11
N SER A 47 10.12 12.80 -0.76
CA SER A 47 9.31 11.86 0.01
C SER A 47 8.63 10.84 -0.90
N HIS A 48 8.43 9.62 -0.38
CA HIS A 48 7.58 8.63 -1.01
C HIS A 48 6.12 9.10 -1.16
N LEU A 49 5.68 10.10 -0.38
CA LEU A 49 4.37 10.74 -0.55
C LEU A 49 4.20 11.42 -1.92
N ALA A 50 5.26 11.93 -2.53
CA ALA A 50 5.18 12.49 -3.88
C ALA A 50 4.71 11.46 -4.91
N LYS A 51 5.05 10.18 -4.69
CA LYS A 51 4.59 9.08 -5.54
C LYS A 51 3.07 8.86 -5.42
N TRP A 52 2.45 9.21 -4.29
CA TRP A 52 1.01 9.09 -4.06
C TRP A 52 0.19 10.25 -4.60
N ALA A 53 0.78 11.45 -4.66
CA ALA A 53 0.14 12.61 -5.30
C ALA A 53 0.22 12.56 -6.83
N GLY A 54 1.22 11.85 -7.35
CA GLY A 54 1.48 11.78 -8.78
C GLY A 54 2.19 13.02 -9.30
N LYS A 55 2.63 12.92 -10.55
CA LYS A 55 3.20 14.00 -11.36
C LYS A 55 2.16 14.43 -12.41
N PRO A 56 2.30 15.63 -13.01
CA PRO A 56 1.38 16.08 -14.06
C PRO A 56 1.26 15.13 -15.27
N THR A 57 2.28 14.30 -15.49
CA THR A 57 2.32 13.30 -16.58
C THR A 57 1.75 11.94 -16.19
N ASP A 58 1.44 11.71 -14.92
CA ASP A 58 0.96 10.41 -14.44
C ASP A 58 -0.52 10.24 -14.76
N THR A 59 -0.87 9.07 -15.29
CA THR A 59 -2.26 8.63 -15.39
C THR A 59 -2.76 8.14 -14.02
N PRO A 60 -4.09 8.01 -13.80
CA PRO A 60 -4.61 7.39 -12.59
C PRO A 60 -4.01 6.01 -12.30
N VAL A 61 -3.79 5.21 -13.35
CA VAL A 61 -3.19 3.87 -13.24
C VAL A 61 -1.74 3.97 -12.73
N ASP A 62 -0.95 4.92 -13.20
CA ASP A 62 0.43 5.13 -12.73
C ASP A 62 0.48 5.45 -11.23
N ILE A 63 -0.46 6.29 -10.76
CA ILE A 63 -0.60 6.61 -9.33
C ILE A 63 -1.03 5.36 -8.55
N GLY A 64 -1.97 4.58 -9.09
CA GLY A 64 -2.42 3.32 -8.50
C GLY A 64 -1.28 2.31 -8.34
N CYS A 65 -0.43 2.15 -9.36
CA CYS A 65 0.74 1.28 -9.31
C CYS A 65 1.72 1.73 -8.22
N LYS A 66 2.07 3.03 -8.19
CA LYS A 66 2.98 3.58 -7.18
C LYS A 66 2.47 3.39 -5.75
N LYS A 67 1.18 3.65 -5.53
CA LYS A 67 0.51 3.39 -4.25
C LYS A 67 0.56 1.92 -3.89
N SER A 68 0.15 1.04 -4.80
CA SER A 68 0.14 -0.41 -4.60
C SER A 68 1.52 -0.93 -4.20
N THR A 69 2.58 -0.56 -4.92
CA THR A 69 3.96 -0.96 -4.57
C THR A 69 4.36 -0.47 -3.18
N SER A 70 4.06 0.79 -2.84
CA SER A 70 4.48 1.36 -1.55
C SER A 70 3.78 0.77 -0.33
N VAL A 71 2.61 0.15 -0.49
CA VAL A 71 1.87 -0.49 0.62
C VAL A 71 2.11 -2.00 0.68
N GLN A 72 2.95 -2.57 -0.18
CA GLN A 72 3.40 -3.97 -0.05
C GLN A 72 4.20 -4.17 1.24
N VAL A 73 4.17 -5.40 1.77
CA VAL A 73 4.77 -5.73 3.09
C VAL A 73 6.25 -5.37 3.10
N GLU A 74 6.93 -5.63 2.00
CA GLU A 74 8.38 -5.51 1.81
C GLU A 74 8.83 -4.05 1.74
N TRP A 75 7.95 -3.15 1.27
CA TRP A 75 8.29 -1.76 0.97
C TRP A 75 7.68 -0.77 1.97
N PHE A 76 6.59 -1.13 2.63
CA PHE A 76 5.85 -0.19 3.47
C PHE A 76 6.69 0.37 4.61
N GLU A 77 7.44 -0.47 5.31
CA GLU A 77 8.31 -0.01 6.39
C GLU A 77 9.46 0.87 5.89
N PRO A 78 10.34 0.42 4.97
CA PRO A 78 11.49 1.21 4.55
C PRO A 78 11.11 2.50 3.82
N TRP A 79 9.94 2.57 3.16
CA TRP A 79 9.54 3.73 2.36
C TRP A 79 8.59 4.67 3.08
N ILE A 80 7.67 4.15 3.90
CA ILE A 80 6.61 4.97 4.51
C ILE A 80 6.86 5.15 6.01
N LEU A 81 7.07 4.06 6.76
CA LEU A 81 7.22 4.16 8.22
C LEU A 81 8.52 4.87 8.61
N ASN A 82 9.60 4.66 7.86
CA ASN A 82 10.88 5.34 8.09
C ASN A 82 10.83 6.85 7.82
N GLU A 83 9.85 7.33 7.05
CA GLU A 83 9.66 8.77 6.83
C GLU A 83 8.86 9.46 7.94
N PHE A 84 8.24 8.70 8.86
CA PHE A 84 7.50 9.27 9.98
C PHE A 84 8.42 10.17 10.80
N HIS A 85 7.91 11.34 11.17
CA HIS A 85 8.61 12.23 12.07
C HIS A 85 8.77 11.56 13.45
N PRO A 86 9.87 11.78 14.20
CA PRO A 86 10.12 11.16 15.51
C PRO A 86 8.95 11.23 16.49
N TYR A 87 8.25 12.38 16.51
CA TYR A 87 7.02 12.58 17.29
C TYR A 87 5.94 11.49 17.09
N PHE A 88 5.86 10.89 15.90
CA PHE A 88 4.86 9.87 15.55
C PHE A 88 5.42 8.44 15.53
N HIS A 89 6.63 8.19 16.05
CA HIS A 89 7.19 6.84 16.06
C HIS A 89 6.31 5.83 16.79
N GLY A 90 5.64 6.23 17.89
CA GLY A 90 4.68 5.38 18.60
C GLY A 90 3.49 4.93 17.73
N LEU A 91 3.17 5.68 16.67
CA LEU A 91 2.09 5.34 15.74
C LEU A 91 2.51 4.39 14.62
N ARG A 92 3.80 3.99 14.51
CA ARG A 92 4.27 3.07 13.47
C ARG A 92 3.59 1.69 13.58
N THR A 93 3.40 1.19 14.79
CA THR A 93 2.70 -0.08 15.03
C THR A 93 1.24 0.00 14.58
N CYS A 94 0.57 1.11 14.89
CA CYS A 94 -0.79 1.39 14.42
C CYS A 94 -0.85 1.45 12.89
N ALA A 95 0.05 2.20 12.25
CA ALA A 95 0.16 2.29 10.79
C ALA A 95 0.35 0.91 10.13
N MET A 96 1.21 0.07 10.69
CA MET A 96 1.44 -1.29 10.22
C MET A 96 0.20 -2.17 10.36
N ALA A 97 -0.52 -2.07 11.48
CA ALA A 97 -1.76 -2.80 11.70
C ALA A 97 -2.85 -2.38 10.70
N LEU A 98 -3.04 -1.07 10.48
CA LEU A 98 -3.96 -0.54 9.47
C LEU A 98 -3.61 -1.04 8.05
N ARG A 99 -2.33 -1.02 7.70
CA ARG A 99 -1.84 -1.56 6.41
C ARG A 99 -2.20 -3.03 6.24
N ASN A 100 -2.06 -3.84 7.29
CA ASN A 100 -2.32 -5.28 7.22
C ASN A 100 -3.81 -5.63 7.06
N ILE A 101 -4.72 -4.81 7.60
CA ILE A 101 -6.16 -5.01 7.43
C ILE A 101 -6.65 -4.50 6.07
N LEU A 102 -6.12 -3.38 5.57
CA LEU A 102 -6.50 -2.77 4.30
C LEU A 102 -5.94 -3.51 3.08
N PHE A 103 -4.69 -3.99 3.19
CA PHE A 103 -3.97 -4.61 2.08
C PHE A 103 -3.53 -6.04 2.45
N PRO A 104 -4.49 -6.96 2.69
CA PRO A 104 -4.17 -8.34 3.01
C PRO A 104 -3.47 -9.01 1.81
N SER A 105 -2.63 -10.00 2.08
CA SER A 105 -2.04 -10.87 1.06
C SER A 105 -3.12 -11.82 0.51
N GLY A 106 -4.10 -11.29 -0.22
CA GLY A 106 -5.26 -12.02 -0.73
C GLY A 106 -6.36 -11.08 -1.25
N SER A 107 -7.19 -11.59 -2.15
CA SER A 107 -8.12 -10.80 -2.97
C SER A 107 -9.55 -10.72 -2.45
N LYS A 108 -9.81 -11.03 -1.17
CA LYS A 108 -11.16 -10.98 -0.60
C LYS A 108 -11.33 -9.77 0.32
N ARG A 109 -12.33 -8.95 -0.01
CA ARG A 109 -12.86 -7.92 0.90
C ARG A 109 -13.26 -8.56 2.21
N LYS A 110 -12.92 -7.90 3.31
CA LYS A 110 -13.32 -8.33 4.66
C LYS A 110 -14.61 -7.60 5.04
N PRO A 111 -15.72 -8.31 5.28
CA PRO A 111 -16.97 -7.67 5.70
C PRO A 111 -16.84 -6.90 7.03
N THR A 112 -15.84 -7.23 7.85
CA THR A 112 -15.56 -6.62 9.16
C THR A 112 -14.48 -5.54 9.11
N LEU A 113 -14.12 -5.05 7.92
CA LEU A 113 -12.98 -4.14 7.75
C LEU A 113 -13.12 -2.87 8.60
N HIS A 114 -14.32 -2.30 8.65
CA HIS A 114 -14.60 -1.11 9.44
C HIS A 114 -14.39 -1.34 10.95
N GLU A 115 -14.94 -2.44 11.49
CA GLU A 115 -14.79 -2.79 12.90
C GLU A 115 -13.32 -3.09 13.25
N ASP A 116 -12.59 -3.75 12.34
CA ASP A 116 -11.18 -4.02 12.50
C ASP A 116 -10.35 -2.73 12.49
N PHE A 117 -10.72 -1.75 11.64
CA PHE A 117 -10.10 -0.42 11.61
C PHE A 117 -10.27 0.31 12.95
N LEU A 118 -11.49 0.29 13.51
CA LEU A 118 -11.77 0.89 14.82
C LEU A 118 -10.99 0.21 15.94
N LYS A 119 -10.92 -1.13 15.94
CA LYS A 119 -10.14 -1.89 16.93
C LYS A 119 -8.67 -1.52 16.90
N VAL A 120 -8.09 -1.36 15.71
CA VAL A 120 -6.67 -0.95 15.59
C VAL A 120 -6.42 0.40 16.24
N PHE A 121 -7.30 1.38 16.01
CA PHE A 121 -7.15 2.67 16.69
C PHE A 121 -7.38 2.58 18.19
N GLN A 122 -8.39 1.83 18.64
CA GLN A 122 -8.65 1.68 20.07
C GLN A 122 -7.45 1.04 20.77
N THR A 123 -6.89 -0.04 20.21
CA THR A 123 -5.65 -0.65 20.75
C THR A 123 -4.48 0.33 20.76
N ALA A 124 -4.34 1.18 19.75
CA ALA A 124 -3.29 2.19 19.73
C ALA A 124 -3.50 3.28 20.79
N LEU A 125 -4.75 3.66 21.07
CA LEU A 125 -5.12 4.62 22.13
C LEU A 125 -4.90 4.03 23.52
N ASP A 126 -5.35 2.80 23.75
CA ASP A 126 -5.21 2.10 25.04
C ASP A 126 -3.73 1.82 25.40
N GLY A 127 -2.85 1.81 24.40
CA GLY A 127 -1.41 1.65 24.57
C GLY A 127 -0.64 2.94 24.81
N LEU A 128 -1.31 4.11 24.80
CA LEU A 128 -0.66 5.38 25.13
C LEU A 128 -0.49 5.51 26.65
N PRO A 129 0.63 6.08 27.13
CA PRO A 129 0.80 6.37 28.55
C PRO A 129 -0.22 7.44 28.99
N ASP A 130 -0.75 7.28 30.21
CA ASP A 130 -1.72 8.21 30.79
C ASP A 130 -1.12 9.59 31.11
N ASP A 131 0.21 9.66 31.28
CA ASP A 131 0.94 10.89 31.57
C ASP A 131 1.83 11.31 30.37
N PRO A 132 1.64 12.51 29.79
CA PRO A 132 2.45 12.99 28.67
C PRO A 132 3.94 13.17 29.02
N ASP A 133 4.29 13.31 30.29
CA ASP A 133 5.69 13.46 30.72
C ASP A 133 6.46 12.13 30.67
N ASP A 134 5.78 10.98 30.80
CA ASP A 134 6.38 9.65 30.63
C ASP A 134 6.63 9.30 29.15
N ALA A 135 5.91 9.95 28.22
CA ALA A 135 6.05 9.72 26.77
C ALA A 135 7.29 10.41 26.15
N LEU A 136 7.78 11.47 26.79
CA LEU A 136 8.96 12.22 26.39
C LEU A 136 10.11 11.85 27.33
N GLY A 137 10.63 10.62 27.22
CA GLY A 137 11.84 10.21 27.92
C GLY A 137 12.88 11.32 27.87
N VAL A 138 13.13 11.92 29.03
CA VAL A 138 13.95 13.12 29.23
C VAL A 138 15.30 12.89 28.57
N VAL A 139 15.51 13.54 27.41
CA VAL A 139 16.83 13.63 26.80
C VAL A 139 17.58 14.68 27.61
N SER A 140 18.25 14.22 28.66
CA SER A 140 19.26 15.01 29.34
C SER A 140 20.41 15.20 28.37
N ASP A 141 20.71 16.46 28.04
CA ASP A 141 21.85 16.86 27.21
C ASP A 141 23.15 16.29 27.82
N GLY A 142 23.58 15.14 27.31
CA GLY A 142 24.79 14.43 27.69
C GLY A 142 25.43 13.87 26.45
N GLU A 143 26.61 14.39 26.14
CA GLU A 143 27.39 14.12 24.94
C GLU A 143 27.60 12.62 24.65
N GLY A 144 27.39 12.24 23.38
CA GLY A 144 28.13 11.19 22.69
C GLY A 144 27.89 9.74 23.14
N SER A 145 26.97 9.04 22.49
CA SER A 145 27.23 7.74 21.83
C SER A 145 25.97 7.13 21.22
N ASP A 146 26.06 6.85 19.92
CA ASP A 146 25.42 5.73 19.19
C ASP A 146 24.09 5.16 19.75
N GLU A 147 23.02 5.97 19.79
CA GLU A 147 21.67 5.48 20.08
C GLU A 147 21.05 4.87 18.81
N THR A 148 21.42 3.63 18.51
CA THR A 148 20.54 2.72 17.77
C THR A 148 19.34 2.40 18.66
N ASN A 149 18.32 3.24 18.48
CA ASN A 149 16.96 3.23 18.98
C ASN A 149 16.47 1.86 19.51
N THR A 150 16.07 1.79 20.79
CA THR A 150 15.42 0.63 21.45
C THR A 150 14.27 0.04 20.64
N PHE A 151 13.63 0.85 19.79
CA PHE A 151 12.60 0.41 18.86
C PHE A 151 13.12 -0.55 17.76
N ASP A 152 14.32 -0.32 17.21
CA ASP A 152 14.94 -1.22 16.22
C ASP A 152 15.27 -2.57 16.83
N LYS A 153 15.63 -2.62 18.13
CA LYS A 153 15.85 -3.87 18.85
C LYS A 153 14.57 -4.70 18.97
N HIS A 154 13.45 -4.09 19.32
CA HIS A 154 12.17 -4.80 19.42
C HIS A 154 11.66 -5.28 18.06
N LEU A 155 11.88 -4.51 16.99
CA LEU A 155 11.48 -4.91 15.64
C LEU A 155 12.38 -6.02 15.07
N HIS A 156 13.69 -5.98 15.34
CA HIS A 156 14.61 -7.08 15.02
C HIS A 156 14.23 -8.37 15.76
N GLN A 157 13.84 -8.25 17.03
CA GLN A 157 13.39 -9.39 17.84
C GLN A 157 12.08 -9.99 17.29
N ALA A 158 11.12 -9.17 16.90
CA ALA A 158 9.88 -9.61 16.24
C ALA A 158 10.13 -10.29 14.88
N ARG A 159 11.12 -9.81 14.10
CA ARG A 159 11.54 -10.42 12.83
C ARG A 159 12.26 -11.77 13.03
N HIS A 160 13.00 -11.94 14.12
CA HIS A 160 13.68 -13.22 14.42
C HIS A 160 12.68 -14.32 14.82
N LEU A 161 11.69 -13.98 15.65
CA LEU A 161 10.64 -14.91 16.07
C LEU A 161 9.82 -15.43 14.89
N ARG A 162 9.51 -14.57 13.91
CA ARG A 162 8.76 -14.96 12.69
C ARG A 162 9.55 -15.90 11.78
N LYS A 163 10.88 -15.74 11.69
CA LYS A 163 11.74 -16.63 10.90
C LYS A 163 11.89 -18.00 11.55
N GLU A 164 11.92 -18.07 12.89
CA GLU A 164 11.97 -19.33 13.63
C GLU A 164 10.64 -20.13 13.56
N GLU A 165 9.49 -19.46 13.61
CA GLU A 165 8.18 -20.10 13.40
C GLU A 165 8.02 -20.67 11.98
N GLN A 166 8.51 -19.98 10.96
CA GLN A 166 8.47 -20.47 9.58
C GLN A 166 9.45 -21.64 9.35
N ALA A 167 10.64 -21.61 9.96
CA ALA A 167 11.62 -22.70 9.86
C ALA A 167 11.17 -23.98 10.61
N THR A 168 10.50 -23.82 11.76
CA THR A 168 9.96 -24.95 12.53
C THR A 168 8.68 -25.53 11.88
N GLY A 169 7.86 -24.68 11.25
CA GLY A 169 6.72 -25.10 10.43
C GLY A 169 7.12 -25.91 9.20
N LEU A 170 8.19 -25.51 8.49
CA LEU A 170 8.73 -26.25 7.34
C LEU A 170 9.27 -27.64 7.73
N LYS A 171 9.95 -27.75 8.88
CA LYS A 171 10.46 -29.04 9.39
C LYS A 171 9.35 -30.01 9.79
N ARG A 172 8.22 -29.52 10.32
CA ARG A 172 7.05 -30.39 10.59
C ARG A 172 6.38 -30.87 9.30
N LYS A 173 6.36 -30.06 8.25
CA LYS A 173 5.76 -30.43 6.96
C LYS A 173 6.61 -31.45 6.18
N ALA A 174 7.93 -31.37 6.28
CA ALA A 174 8.84 -32.37 5.71
C ALA A 174 8.76 -33.73 6.41
N ARG A 175 8.42 -33.77 7.69
CA ARG A 175 8.25 -35.04 8.45
C ARG A 175 6.91 -35.75 8.17
N VAL A 176 5.92 -35.03 7.64
CA VAL A 176 4.58 -35.58 7.32
C VAL A 176 4.54 -36.17 5.90
N LEU A 177 5.51 -35.83 5.03
CA LEU A 177 5.60 -36.33 3.65
C LEU A 177 6.65 -37.44 3.48
N GLY A 178 7.20 -37.98 4.57
CA GLY A 178 8.26 -39.00 4.53
C GLY A 178 7.79 -40.46 4.64
N ASP A 179 6.50 -40.71 4.87
CA ASP A 179 5.96 -42.05 5.18
C ASP A 179 4.93 -42.53 4.12
N PHE A 180 5.17 -42.30 2.84
CA PHE A 180 4.44 -43.01 1.78
C PHE A 180 5.43 -43.89 1.03
N GLU A 181 5.49 -45.14 1.48
CA GLU A 181 6.24 -46.24 0.89
C GLU A 181 5.74 -46.54 -0.53
N GLU A 182 6.70 -46.97 -1.35
CA GLU A 182 6.58 -47.46 -2.71
C GLU A 182 5.66 -48.69 -2.76
N GLU A 183 4.61 -48.65 -3.59
CA GLU A 183 4.00 -49.86 -4.13
C GLU A 183 4.35 -49.92 -5.62
N GLU A 184 5.26 -50.84 -5.95
CA GLU A 184 5.53 -51.32 -7.30
C GLU A 184 4.36 -52.20 -7.74
N GLU A 185 3.69 -51.84 -8.84
CA GLU A 185 2.85 -52.76 -9.60
C GLU A 185 3.46 -52.94 -10.99
N GLU A 186 3.91 -54.18 -11.23
CA GLU A 186 4.24 -54.73 -12.54
C GLU A 186 2.97 -54.85 -13.39
N GLU A 187 2.99 -54.40 -14.64
CA GLU A 187 2.10 -54.96 -15.67
C GLU A 187 2.84 -55.15 -17.01
N GLU A 188 2.75 -56.39 -17.49
CA GLU A 188 3.22 -56.92 -18.77
C GLU A 188 2.36 -56.48 -19.97
N ASP A 189 3.03 -56.29 -21.09
CA ASP A 189 2.70 -56.63 -22.49
C ASP A 189 1.24 -56.70 -22.98
N GLY A 190 0.94 -55.89 -24.00
CA GLY A 190 -0.28 -56.01 -24.81
C GLY A 190 -0.22 -55.19 -26.11
N ASP A 191 0.10 -55.88 -27.19
CA ASP A 191 0.29 -55.49 -28.59
C ASP A 191 -0.98 -55.01 -29.34
N SER A 192 -0.79 -54.42 -30.54
CA SER A 192 -1.75 -54.25 -31.67
C SER A 192 -2.83 -53.15 -31.53
N ASP A 193 -3.30 -52.39 -32.52
CA ASP A 193 -3.09 -52.27 -33.98
C ASP A 193 -3.98 -51.08 -34.49
N ASP A 194 -3.61 -50.54 -35.65
CA ASP A 194 -4.36 -49.81 -36.68
C ASP A 194 -5.31 -48.62 -36.41
N GLY A 195 -4.86 -47.45 -36.90
CA GLY A 195 -5.44 -46.80 -38.09
C GLY A 195 -6.80 -46.09 -38.02
N LYS A 196 -6.80 -44.75 -38.13
CA LYS A 196 -7.47 -44.03 -39.25
C LYS A 196 -7.30 -42.51 -39.23
N VAL A 197 -6.76 -42.05 -40.34
CA VAL A 197 -6.99 -40.78 -41.06
C VAL A 197 -8.39 -40.17 -40.86
N SER A 198 -8.46 -38.87 -40.55
CA SER A 198 -9.33 -37.96 -41.30
C SER A 198 -8.89 -36.50 -41.21
N ARG A 199 -8.62 -35.94 -42.39
CA ARG A 199 -8.46 -34.51 -42.67
C ARG A 199 -9.84 -33.84 -42.56
N HIS A 200 -9.92 -32.62 -42.03
CA HIS A 200 -10.64 -31.57 -42.75
C HIS A 200 -10.12 -30.17 -42.41
N ARG A 201 -9.74 -29.50 -43.48
CA ARG A 201 -9.33 -28.11 -43.65
C ARG A 201 -10.56 -27.32 -44.11
N THR A 202 -10.69 -26.07 -43.68
CA THR A 202 -11.34 -24.91 -44.34
C THR A 202 -11.17 -23.77 -43.32
N GLU A 203 -10.22 -22.83 -43.47
CA GLU A 203 -10.16 -21.72 -44.44
C GLU A 203 -11.41 -20.83 -44.44
N ASP A 204 -11.14 -19.57 -44.11
CA ASP A 204 -11.76 -18.33 -44.57
C ASP A 204 -13.11 -17.89 -43.99
N LEU A 205 -13.10 -16.77 -43.27
CA LEU A 205 -13.78 -15.54 -43.72
C LEU A 205 -13.30 -14.32 -42.92
N PHE A 206 -12.38 -13.56 -43.50
CA PHE A 206 -12.13 -12.17 -43.17
C PHE A 206 -13.10 -11.33 -44.02
N ASP A 207 -13.98 -10.58 -43.39
CA ASP A 207 -14.79 -9.50 -44.00
C ASP A 207 -14.80 -8.38 -42.94
N GLY A 208 -14.21 -7.21 -43.14
CA GLY A 208 -14.37 -6.33 -44.28
C GLY A 208 -15.43 -5.28 -43.92
N GLY A 209 -15.02 -4.17 -43.28
CA GLY A 209 -16.01 -3.16 -42.87
C GLY A 209 -15.47 -1.93 -42.17
N SER A 210 -14.72 -1.09 -42.89
CA SER A 210 -14.69 0.36 -42.59
C SER A 210 -15.97 1.02 -43.08
N PRO A 211 -16.45 2.06 -42.39
CA PRO A 211 -16.79 3.26 -43.14
C PRO A 211 -16.20 4.53 -42.53
N SER A 212 -15.63 5.33 -43.43
CA SER A 212 -15.37 6.76 -43.27
C SER A 212 -16.62 7.52 -42.83
N GLY A 213 -16.46 8.46 -41.89
CA GLY A 213 -17.43 9.49 -41.56
C GLY A 213 -16.72 10.75 -41.05
N ARG A 214 -16.79 11.82 -41.85
CA ARG A 214 -16.15 13.13 -41.66
C ARG A 214 -16.95 14.05 -40.72
N LEU A 215 -16.28 15.12 -40.29
CA LEU A 215 -16.79 16.43 -39.79
C LEU A 215 -17.37 16.38 -38.36
N ALA A 216 -17.13 17.34 -37.46
CA ALA A 216 -16.88 18.76 -37.64
C ALA A 216 -16.00 19.37 -36.53
N GLN A 217 -15.35 20.47 -36.91
CA GLN A 217 -14.70 21.44 -36.06
C GLN A 217 -15.70 22.07 -35.08
N SER A 218 -15.32 22.27 -33.82
CA SER A 218 -15.85 23.39 -33.03
C SER A 218 -14.81 23.85 -32.01
N ILE A 219 -14.25 24.99 -32.35
CA ILE A 219 -13.29 25.80 -31.61
C ILE A 219 -14.12 26.69 -30.68
N GLY A 220 -14.29 26.26 -29.44
CA GLY A 220 -14.94 27.04 -28.38
C GLY A 220 -13.90 27.81 -27.57
N SER A 221 -13.54 28.99 -28.05
CA SER A 221 -12.75 29.99 -27.32
C SER A 221 -13.53 30.46 -26.10
N MET A 222 -12.98 30.30 -24.88
CA MET A 222 -13.54 30.89 -23.67
C MET A 222 -12.58 31.96 -23.13
N PRO A 223 -13.04 33.21 -22.94
CA PRO A 223 -12.19 34.32 -22.56
C PRO A 223 -11.78 34.27 -21.08
N TYR A 224 -10.49 34.57 -20.90
CA TYR A 224 -9.79 34.80 -19.65
C TYR A 224 -10.30 36.09 -18.99
N GLN A 225 -11.07 35.99 -17.90
CA GLN A 225 -11.34 37.15 -17.04
C GLN A 225 -10.25 37.28 -15.98
N SER A 226 -9.30 38.17 -16.28
CA SER A 226 -8.40 38.78 -15.32
C SER A 226 -9.20 39.70 -14.40
N SER A 227 -9.25 39.40 -13.10
CA SER A 227 -9.72 40.37 -12.10
C SER A 227 -8.54 40.79 -11.24
N ARG A 228 -8.06 42.00 -11.52
CA ARG A 228 -7.11 42.75 -10.71
C ARG A 228 -7.82 43.33 -9.48
N GLU A 229 -7.04 43.40 -8.40
CA GLU A 229 -7.07 44.42 -7.35
C GLU A 229 -8.26 44.52 -6.39
N SER A 230 -7.96 44.30 -5.11
CA SER A 230 -8.15 45.32 -4.07
C SER A 230 -7.29 45.03 -2.85
N VAL A 231 -6.08 45.59 -2.85
CA VAL A 231 -5.26 45.78 -1.65
C VAL A 231 -5.87 46.94 -0.86
N LYS A 232 -6.58 46.67 0.23
CA LYS A 232 -6.91 47.69 1.23
C LYS A 232 -5.91 47.64 2.37
N LYS A 233 -4.94 48.56 2.31
CA LYS A 233 -4.17 49.05 3.45
C LYS A 233 -5.15 49.63 4.47
N ARG A 234 -5.03 49.27 5.76
CA ARG A 234 -5.44 50.17 6.84
C ARG A 234 -4.37 50.19 7.91
N THR A 235 -3.82 51.38 8.01
CA THR A 235 -2.73 51.86 8.85
C THR A 235 -3.20 52.00 10.30
N ARG A 236 -2.24 51.81 11.22
CA ARG A 236 -2.29 52.13 12.65
C ARG A 236 -2.78 53.55 12.93
N LEU A 237 -3.51 53.71 14.03
CA LEU A 237 -3.26 54.67 15.10
C LEU A 237 -3.68 54.01 16.42
#